data_AF-C1L926-F1
#
_entry.id   AF-C1L926-F1
#
_cell.length_a   1.000
_cell.length_b   1.000
_cell.length_c   1.000
_cell.angle_alpha   90.00
_cell.angle_beta   90.00
_cell.angle_gamma   90.00
#
_symmetry.space_group_name_H-M   'P 1'
#
loop_
_entity.id
_entity.type
_entity.pdbx_description
1 polymer ?
#
loop_
_entity_poly.entity_id
_entity_poly.type
_entity_poly.pdbx_seq_one_letter_code
_entity_poly.pdbx_strand_id
1 'polypeptide(L)'
;MSFGFVIRQASSVIKIAHRCSSSVVPVVVGGIKDRMLKLITDNSSLCDTVTGDLNVPVKSKLSQLQKELLWEVSQAEPAIDHGKIKPSSKEDPNLVSCSDIRSVQMCHCSPHDRYVNYLVLYRNLPTRCFCGNWFLLVDEQRYEEEREKKWNKIKSEPENVDLLKRFNDLEKELNILLSEGKSLTPSSPCANEITKNMAVKWKEIKNVYTNIRKSMLLD
;
A
#
# COMPACT_ATOMS: atom_id res chain seq x y z
N MET A 1 22.75 -9.80 16.31
CA MET A 1 22.59 -9.14 15.00
C MET A 1 21.13 -9.25 14.62
N SER A 2 20.40 -8.14 14.68
CA SER A 2 18.94 -8.11 14.52
C SER A 2 18.55 -8.29 13.05
N PHE A 3 17.35 -8.83 12.80
CA PHE A 3 16.67 -9.00 11.50
C PHE A 3 16.95 -7.90 10.45
N GLY A 4 17.12 -6.65 10.88
CA GLY A 4 17.49 -5.52 10.01
C GLY A 4 18.86 -5.63 9.31
N PHE A 5 19.80 -6.48 9.76
CA PHE A 5 21.12 -6.60 9.11
C PHE A 5 21.08 -7.42 7.81
N VAL A 6 20.14 -8.36 7.68
CA VAL A 6 20.00 -9.21 6.48
C VAL A 6 19.12 -8.54 5.42
N ILE A 7 18.08 -7.78 5.80
CA ILE A 7 17.33 -6.92 4.86
C ILE A 7 18.20 -5.76 4.35
N ARG A 8 19.10 -5.21 5.18
CA ARG A 8 20.05 -4.17 4.77
C ARG A 8 20.99 -4.58 3.64
N GLN A 9 21.32 -5.86 3.47
CA GLN A 9 22.18 -6.30 2.36
C GLN A 9 21.43 -6.39 1.02
N ALA A 10 20.10 -6.40 1.00
CA ALA A 10 19.31 -6.46 -0.24
C ALA A 10 18.93 -5.08 -0.81
N SER A 11 19.02 -4.00 -0.03
CA SER A 11 18.72 -2.63 -0.48
C SER A 11 19.99 -1.80 -0.59
N SER A 12 20.67 -1.92 -1.74
CA SER A 12 21.55 -0.87 -2.21
C SER A 12 20.75 0.08 -3.11
N VAL A 13 21.02 1.39 -2.99
CA VAL A 13 20.50 2.48 -3.84
C VAL A 13 19.04 2.87 -3.46
N ILE A 14 18.66 4.05 -2.93
CA ILE A 14 19.03 5.45 -3.22
C ILE A 14 18.79 6.33 -1.97
N LYS A 15 19.79 7.13 -1.60
CA LYS A 15 19.64 8.33 -0.75
C LYS A 15 19.06 9.47 -1.61
N ILE A 16 17.75 9.70 -1.56
CA ILE A 16 17.16 11.04 -1.73
C ILE A 16 15.97 11.12 -0.78
N ALA A 17 16.18 11.82 0.33
CA ALA A 17 15.12 12.14 1.27
C ALA A 17 14.19 13.17 0.62
N HIS A 18 13.10 12.71 0.01
CA HIS A 18 11.89 13.52 -0.02
C HIS A 18 11.26 13.43 1.38
N ARG A 19 11.07 14.59 2.02
CA ARG A 19 10.24 14.72 3.22
C ARG A 19 8.86 14.14 2.91
N CYS A 20 8.63 12.87 3.25
CA CYS A 20 7.28 12.42 3.53
C CYS A 20 6.86 13.18 4.78
N SER A 21 6.00 14.18 4.59
CA SER A 21 5.14 14.67 5.67
C SER A 21 4.53 13.45 6.34
N SER A 22 4.50 13.44 7.67
CA SER A 22 3.87 12.40 8.49
C SER A 22 2.35 12.43 8.35
N SER A 23 1.83 12.40 7.13
CA SER A 23 0.41 12.22 6.86
C SER A 23 0.07 10.76 7.11
N VAL A 24 -0.87 10.54 8.02
CA VAL A 24 -1.51 9.23 8.20
C VAL A 24 -2.02 8.80 6.84
N VAL A 25 -1.45 7.72 6.32
CA VAL A 25 -1.89 7.15 5.05
C VAL A 25 -3.36 6.74 5.24
N PRO A 26 -4.31 7.25 4.43
CA PRO A 26 -5.72 6.92 4.60
C PRO A 26 -5.96 5.43 4.35
N VAL A 27 -6.82 4.86 5.18
CA VAL A 27 -7.10 3.43 5.27
C VAL A 27 -8.59 3.25 5.56
N VAL A 28 -9.22 2.32 4.85
CA VAL A 28 -10.57 1.85 5.16
C VAL A 28 -10.45 0.69 6.14
N VAL A 29 -11.08 0.80 7.32
CA VAL A 29 -11.03 -0.22 8.37
C VAL A 29 -11.49 -1.57 7.83
N GLY A 30 -10.68 -2.62 8.03
CA GLY A 30 -10.96 -3.96 7.54
C GLY A 30 -10.64 -4.19 6.05
N GLY A 31 -10.24 -3.16 5.32
CA GLY A 31 -9.79 -3.26 3.94
C GLY A 31 -8.43 -3.96 3.81
N ILE A 32 -8.04 -4.32 2.59
CA ILE A 32 -6.78 -5.05 2.34
C ILE A 32 -5.55 -4.25 2.77
N LYS A 33 -5.57 -2.93 2.57
CA LYS A 33 -4.52 -2.01 3.03
C LYS A 33 -4.40 -2.01 4.56
N ASP A 34 -5.53 -1.91 5.26
CA ASP A 34 -5.58 -1.97 6.73
C ASP A 34 -4.96 -3.26 7.27
N ARG A 35 -5.35 -4.40 6.68
CA ARG A 35 -4.83 -5.72 7.05
C ARG A 35 -3.32 -5.82 6.86
N MET A 36 -2.81 -5.35 5.72
CA MET A 36 -1.37 -5.37 5.43
C MET A 36 -0.58 -4.49 6.43
N LEU A 37 -1.12 -3.33 6.78
CA LEU A 37 -0.49 -2.44 7.76
C LEU A 37 -0.51 -3.05 9.18
N LYS A 38 -1.64 -3.62 9.60
CA LYS A 38 -1.80 -4.29 10.90
C LYS A 38 -0.90 -5.51 11.06
N LEU A 39 -0.66 -6.26 9.98
CA LEU A 39 0.31 -7.34 9.97
C LEU A 39 1.71 -6.89 10.41
N ILE A 40 2.05 -5.61 10.18
CA ILE A 40 3.34 -5.03 10.56
C ILE A 40 3.23 -4.34 11.93
N THR A 41 2.23 -3.49 12.13
CA THR A 41 2.13 -2.63 13.32
C THR A 41 1.78 -3.41 14.58
N ASP A 42 0.93 -4.43 14.44
CA ASP A 42 0.34 -5.14 15.59
C ASP A 42 1.14 -6.41 15.91
N ASN A 43 2.11 -6.78 15.07
CA ASN A 43 2.91 -7.98 15.26
C ASN A 43 4.01 -7.77 16.31
N SER A 44 3.78 -8.34 17.49
CA SER A 44 4.71 -8.27 18.63
C SER A 44 6.07 -8.92 18.38
N SER A 45 6.23 -9.76 17.36
CA SER A 45 7.52 -10.37 16.99
C SER A 45 8.42 -9.41 16.20
N LEU A 46 7.86 -8.31 15.67
CA LEU A 46 8.60 -7.25 14.96
C LEU A 46 9.00 -6.10 15.88
N CYS A 47 8.55 -6.09 17.13
CA CYS A 47 8.93 -5.09 18.13
C CYS A 47 10.37 -5.31 18.59
N ASP A 48 11.13 -4.23 18.76
CA ASP A 48 12.48 -4.31 19.33
C ASP A 48 12.37 -4.82 20.78
N THR A 49 13.16 -5.83 21.15
CA THR A 49 13.36 -6.19 22.56
C THR A 49 14.14 -5.05 23.22
N VAL A 50 13.42 -4.20 23.95
CA VAL A 50 14.00 -3.07 24.68
C VAL A 50 15.04 -3.61 25.66
N THR A 51 16.32 -3.45 25.32
CA THR A 51 17.44 -3.47 26.27
C THR A 51 17.78 -2.01 26.54
N GLY A 52 17.08 -1.38 27.49
CA GLY A 52 17.32 0.01 27.85
C GLY A 52 16.30 0.60 28.81
N ASP A 53 16.77 0.83 30.05
CA ASP A 53 16.22 1.62 31.16
C ASP A 53 14.76 1.45 31.60
N LEU A 54 14.62 0.93 32.83
CA LEU A 54 13.38 0.71 33.60
C LEU A 54 12.54 1.96 33.90
N ASN A 55 12.89 3.14 33.38
CA ASN A 55 12.28 4.42 33.77
C ASN A 55 11.75 5.28 32.61
N VAL A 56 11.68 4.77 31.38
CA VAL A 56 11.04 5.50 30.27
C VAL A 56 9.67 4.86 29.97
N PRO A 57 8.55 5.61 30.06
CA PRO A 57 7.26 5.09 29.65
C PRO A 57 7.31 4.74 28.16
N VAL A 58 7.09 3.47 27.83
CA VAL A 58 7.09 2.95 26.45
C VAL A 58 5.88 3.52 25.69
N LYS A 59 5.98 4.75 25.21
CA LYS A 59 5.06 5.29 24.21
C LYS A 59 5.46 4.77 22.84
N SER A 60 4.83 3.66 22.45
CA SER A 60 4.44 3.27 21.08
C SER A 60 5.37 3.74 19.93
N LYS A 61 6.66 3.46 20.00
CA LYS A 61 7.57 3.74 18.88
C LYS A 61 7.70 2.46 18.07
N LEU A 62 7.19 2.48 16.83
CA LEU A 62 7.43 1.42 15.87
C LEU A 62 8.94 1.12 15.77
N SER A 63 9.29 -0.16 15.74
CA SER A 63 10.67 -0.61 15.56
C SER A 63 11.25 -0.11 14.24
N GLN A 64 12.57 -0.09 14.13
CA GLN A 64 13.21 0.27 12.87
C GLN A 64 12.79 -0.67 11.74
N LEU A 65 12.64 -1.95 12.05
CA LEU A 65 12.16 -2.94 11.11
C LEU A 65 10.72 -2.67 10.66
N GLN A 66 9.81 -2.40 11.59
CA GLN A 66 8.42 -2.08 11.24
C GLN A 66 8.34 -0.89 10.27
N LYS A 67 9.18 0.13 10.46
CA LYS A 67 9.25 1.28 9.53
C LYS A 67 9.76 0.91 8.15
N GLU A 68 10.78 0.05 8.07
CA GLU A 68 11.31 -0.44 6.79
C GLU A 68 10.27 -1.27 6.03
N LEU A 69 9.54 -2.15 6.73
CA LEU A 69 8.46 -2.93 6.12
C LEU A 69 7.29 -2.04 5.65
N LEU A 70 6.90 -1.03 6.45
CA LEU A 70 5.88 -0.06 6.05
C LEU A 70 6.29 0.75 4.83
N TRP A 71 7.56 1.15 4.75
CA TRP A 71 8.13 1.79 3.56
C TRP A 71 8.07 0.86 2.34
N GLU A 72 8.43 -0.41 2.49
CA GLU A 72 8.32 -1.36 1.37
C GLU A 72 6.87 -1.55 0.89
N VAL A 73 5.89 -1.52 1.80
CA VAL A 73 4.46 -1.56 1.44
C VAL A 73 4.05 -0.28 0.71
N SER A 74 4.50 0.90 1.13
CA SER A 74 4.17 2.15 0.42
C SER A 74 4.74 2.15 -1.00
N GLN A 75 5.93 1.58 -1.20
CA GLN A 75 6.52 1.42 -2.54
C GLN A 75 5.81 0.38 -3.40
N ALA A 76 5.04 -0.53 -2.79
CA ALA A 76 4.28 -1.56 -3.48
C ALA A 76 2.90 -1.09 -3.96
N GLU A 77 2.44 0.09 -3.53
CA GLU A 77 1.19 0.69 -4.00
C GLU A 77 1.27 0.95 -5.52
N PRO A 78 0.26 0.54 -6.30
CA PRO A 78 0.23 0.84 -7.72
C PRO A 78 0.10 2.35 -7.93
N ALA A 79 0.86 2.88 -8.88
CA ALA A 79 0.66 4.25 -9.33
C ALA A 79 -0.79 4.41 -9.85
N ILE A 80 -1.44 5.48 -9.42
CA ILE A 80 -2.75 5.86 -9.98
C ILE A 80 -2.47 6.36 -11.39
N ASP A 81 -2.82 5.54 -12.38
CA ASP A 81 -2.70 5.92 -13.78
C ASP A 81 -3.79 6.93 -14.11
N HIS A 82 -3.41 8.21 -14.23
CA HIS A 82 -4.31 9.29 -14.61
C HIS A 82 -4.72 9.24 -16.09
N GLY A 83 -4.22 8.28 -16.88
CA GLY A 83 -4.38 8.21 -18.33
C GLY A 83 -5.58 7.40 -18.83
N LYS A 84 -6.03 6.38 -18.10
CA LYS A 84 -7.27 5.67 -18.46
C LYS A 84 -8.47 6.46 -17.95
N ILE A 85 -9.35 6.81 -18.87
CA ILE A 85 -10.54 7.62 -18.60
C ILE A 85 -11.72 6.78 -19.04
N LYS A 86 -12.56 6.36 -18.10
CA LYS A 86 -13.82 5.72 -18.46
C LYS A 86 -14.84 6.76 -18.97
N PRO A 87 -15.76 6.34 -19.85
CA PRO A 87 -16.99 7.08 -20.08
C PRO A 87 -17.68 7.38 -18.75
N SER A 88 -18.07 8.63 -18.56
CA SER A 88 -18.54 9.14 -17.27
C SER A 88 -19.69 10.12 -17.44
N SER A 89 -20.45 10.32 -16.36
CA SER A 89 -21.52 11.31 -16.29
C SER A 89 -21.26 12.28 -15.14
N LYS A 90 -22.11 13.30 -15.00
CA LYS A 90 -22.01 14.23 -13.87
C LYS A 90 -22.24 13.51 -12.54
N GLU A 91 -23.08 12.49 -12.55
CA GLU A 91 -23.48 11.66 -11.40
C GLU A 91 -22.45 10.55 -11.11
N ASP A 92 -21.77 10.02 -12.14
CA ASP A 92 -20.64 9.07 -12.01
C ASP A 92 -19.37 9.63 -12.70
N PRO A 93 -18.69 10.61 -12.07
CA PRO A 93 -17.47 11.21 -12.62
C PRO A 93 -16.23 10.32 -12.37
N ASN A 94 -15.19 10.50 -13.19
CA ASN A 94 -13.85 9.95 -12.93
C ASN A 94 -13.26 10.62 -11.69
N LEU A 95 -12.90 9.83 -10.67
CA LEU A 95 -12.36 10.35 -9.42
C LEU A 95 -10.86 10.58 -9.53
N VAL A 96 -10.43 11.77 -9.12
CA VAL A 96 -9.02 12.15 -9.07
C VAL A 96 -8.66 12.38 -7.62
N SER A 97 -7.68 11.62 -7.11
CA SER A 97 -7.18 11.79 -5.74
C SER A 97 -6.15 12.92 -5.68
N CYS A 98 -6.31 13.85 -4.73
CA CYS A 98 -5.29 14.84 -4.42
C CYS A 98 -5.44 15.36 -2.98
N SER A 99 -4.31 15.51 -2.28
CA SER A 99 -4.26 16.13 -0.96
C SER A 99 -4.51 17.64 -0.98
N ASP A 100 -4.29 18.31 -2.12
CA ASP A 100 -4.56 19.73 -2.32
C ASP A 100 -6.01 20.02 -2.72
N ILE A 101 -6.44 21.27 -2.51
CA ILE A 101 -7.78 21.75 -2.87
C ILE A 101 -8.03 21.83 -4.38
N ARG A 102 -6.96 21.78 -5.18
CA ARG A 102 -6.99 21.87 -6.64
C ARG A 102 -5.92 20.97 -7.25
N SER A 103 -6.18 20.45 -8.44
CA SER A 103 -5.22 19.66 -9.21
C SER A 103 -5.43 19.87 -10.70
N VAL A 104 -4.38 19.68 -11.49
CA VAL A 104 -4.46 19.68 -12.95
C VAL A 104 -4.68 18.25 -13.42
N GLN A 105 -5.80 17.99 -14.08
CA GLN A 105 -6.11 16.70 -14.69
C GLN A 105 -5.90 16.76 -16.21
N MET A 106 -5.29 15.71 -16.74
CA MET A 106 -5.10 15.51 -18.17
C MET A 106 -6.25 14.66 -18.73
N CYS A 107 -6.81 15.06 -19.87
CA CYS A 107 -7.82 14.29 -20.58
C CYS A 107 -7.37 14.02 -22.02
N HIS A 108 -7.13 12.75 -22.33
CA HIS A 108 -6.93 12.24 -23.68
C HIS A 108 -8.29 11.89 -24.27
N CYS A 109 -8.86 12.80 -25.06
CA CYS A 109 -10.22 12.66 -25.59
C CYS A 109 -10.37 11.52 -26.60
N SER A 110 -9.30 11.23 -27.34
CA SER A 110 -9.19 10.08 -28.25
C SER A 110 -7.80 9.47 -28.10
N PRO A 111 -7.65 8.13 -28.18
CA PRO A 111 -6.34 7.48 -28.19
C PRO A 111 -5.50 7.85 -29.43
N HIS A 112 -6.12 8.39 -30.48
CA HIS A 112 -5.45 8.82 -31.70
C HIS A 112 -5.05 10.31 -31.68
N ASP A 113 -5.58 11.09 -30.73
CA ASP A 113 -5.29 12.50 -30.64
C ASP A 113 -3.92 12.73 -30.01
N ARG A 114 -3.11 13.59 -30.64
CA ARG A 114 -1.81 14.03 -30.10
C ARG A 114 -1.94 15.21 -29.14
N TYR A 115 -3.13 15.80 -29.03
CA TYR A 115 -3.40 16.92 -28.15
C TYR A 115 -4.03 16.43 -26.84
N VAL A 116 -3.59 17.01 -25.73
CA VAL A 116 -4.09 16.69 -24.39
C VAL A 116 -4.84 17.90 -23.86
N ASN A 117 -6.05 17.67 -23.36
CA ASN A 117 -6.80 18.71 -22.69
C ASN A 117 -6.41 18.76 -21.21
N TYR A 118 -6.09 19.95 -20.72
CA TYR A 118 -5.77 20.19 -19.31
C TYR A 118 -6.95 20.86 -18.63
N LEU A 119 -7.38 20.30 -17.50
CA LEU A 119 -8.47 20.83 -16.69
C LEU A 119 -7.95 21.16 -15.29
N VAL A 120 -8.30 22.34 -14.79
CA VAL A 120 -8.13 22.65 -13.37
C VAL A 120 -9.34 22.13 -12.63
N LEU A 121 -9.14 21.10 -11.81
CA LEU A 121 -10.18 20.56 -10.94
C LEU A 121 -10.11 21.26 -9.58
N TYR A 122 -11.27 21.53 -9.01
CA TYR A 122 -11.42 21.98 -7.63
C TYR A 122 -12.10 20.90 -6.80
N ARG A 123 -11.71 20.78 -5.53
CA ARG A 123 -12.22 19.74 -4.64
C ARG A 123 -13.75 19.79 -4.54
N ASN A 124 -14.37 18.63 -4.71
CA ASN A 124 -15.82 18.45 -4.67
C ASN A 124 -16.62 19.23 -5.73
N LEU A 125 -15.99 19.72 -6.80
CA LEU A 125 -16.66 20.37 -7.92
C LEU A 125 -16.51 19.54 -9.21
N PRO A 126 -17.58 18.85 -9.67
CA PRO A 126 -17.55 18.09 -10.92
C PRO A 126 -17.24 19.00 -12.11
N THR A 127 -16.23 18.63 -12.89
CA THR A 127 -15.76 19.39 -14.06
C THR A 127 -15.85 18.51 -15.30
N ARG A 128 -16.42 19.04 -16.38
CA ARG A 128 -16.60 18.33 -17.66
C ARG A 128 -15.52 18.73 -18.65
N CYS A 129 -14.88 17.75 -19.29
CA CYS A 129 -14.02 17.96 -20.44
C CYS A 129 -14.85 18.14 -21.73
N PHE A 130 -14.26 18.76 -22.74
CA PHE A 130 -14.89 18.98 -24.04
C PHE A 130 -15.40 17.68 -24.68
N CYS A 131 -14.71 16.55 -24.51
CA CYS A 131 -15.17 15.25 -25.01
C CYS A 131 -16.39 14.68 -24.28
N GLY A 132 -16.82 15.30 -23.19
CA GLY A 132 -17.98 14.89 -22.41
C GLY A 132 -17.68 14.09 -21.15
N ASN A 133 -16.44 13.65 -20.94
CA ASN A 133 -16.03 12.99 -19.70
C ASN A 133 -16.05 13.96 -18.52
N TRP A 134 -16.49 13.46 -17.36
CA TRP A 134 -16.57 14.19 -16.11
C TRP A 134 -15.48 13.75 -15.16
N PHE A 135 -14.97 14.69 -14.38
CA PHE A 135 -13.94 14.49 -13.38
C PHE A 135 -14.35 15.13 -12.07
N LEU A 136 -13.99 14.52 -10.95
CA LEU A 136 -14.21 15.03 -9.61
C LEU A 136 -12.94 14.87 -8.78
N LEU A 137 -12.42 15.99 -8.28
CA LEU A 137 -11.31 15.98 -7.34
C LEU A 137 -11.82 15.63 -5.94
N VAL A 138 -11.25 14.57 -5.36
CA VAL A 138 -11.56 14.07 -4.03
C VAL A 138 -10.30 13.98 -3.18
N ASP A 139 -10.46 13.95 -1.86
CA ASP A 139 -9.35 13.61 -0.98
C ASP A 139 -8.99 12.12 -1.05
N GLU A 140 -7.82 11.79 -0.53
CA GLU A 140 -7.29 10.42 -0.56
C GLU A 140 -8.16 9.43 0.22
N GLN A 141 -8.83 9.88 1.29
CA GLN A 141 -9.71 9.03 2.10
C GLN A 141 -10.92 8.57 1.28
N ARG A 142 -11.64 9.53 0.65
CA ARG A 142 -12.77 9.22 -0.22
C ARG A 142 -12.35 8.37 -1.42
N TYR A 143 -11.15 8.58 -1.97
CA TYR A 143 -10.64 7.75 -3.06
C TYR A 143 -10.43 6.30 -2.61
N GLU A 144 -9.81 6.07 -1.45
CA GLU A 144 -9.61 4.72 -0.90
C GLU A 144 -10.93 4.02 -0.56
N GLU A 145 -11.95 4.75 -0.09
CA GLU A 145 -13.30 4.21 0.13
C GLU A 145 -13.93 3.67 -1.16
N GLU A 146 -13.79 4.39 -2.27
CA GLU A 146 -14.31 3.96 -3.57
C GLU A 146 -13.53 2.76 -4.15
N ARG A 147 -12.20 2.72 -3.94
CA ARG A 147 -11.39 1.53 -4.26
C ARG A 147 -11.86 0.30 -3.50
N GLU A 148 -12.16 0.44 -2.21
CA GLU A 148 -12.65 -0.66 -1.38
C GLU A 148 -14.08 -1.07 -1.77
N LYS A 149 -14.93 -0.12 -2.19
CA LYS A 149 -16.24 -0.45 -2.77
C LYS A 149 -16.11 -1.24 -4.07
N LYS A 150 -15.17 -0.89 -4.96
CA LYS A 150 -14.86 -1.67 -6.18
C LYS A 150 -14.40 -3.07 -5.79
N TRP A 151 -13.45 -3.18 -4.86
CA TRP A 151 -12.95 -4.45 -4.36
C TRP A 151 -14.07 -5.37 -3.86
N ASN A 152 -14.99 -4.84 -3.06
CA ASN A 152 -16.10 -5.62 -2.52
C ASN A 152 -17.03 -6.20 -3.59
N LYS A 153 -17.09 -5.59 -4.78
CA LYS A 153 -17.86 -6.10 -5.92
C LYS A 153 -17.10 -7.18 -6.68
N ILE A 154 -15.78 -7.03 -6.84
CA ILE A 154 -14.96 -7.93 -7.69
C ILE A 154 -14.29 -9.06 -6.91
N LYS A 155 -14.24 -9.01 -5.58
CA LYS A 155 -13.52 -9.98 -4.72
C LYS A 155 -13.99 -11.43 -4.86
N SER A 156 -15.21 -11.66 -5.36
CA SER A 156 -15.78 -12.98 -5.60
C SER A 156 -15.43 -13.58 -6.97
N GLU A 157 -14.79 -12.82 -7.86
CA GLU A 157 -14.30 -13.33 -9.13
C GLU A 157 -13.20 -14.38 -8.91
N PRO A 158 -13.09 -15.42 -9.76
CA PRO A 158 -12.21 -16.57 -9.52
C PRO A 158 -10.74 -16.16 -9.35
N GLU A 159 -10.25 -15.22 -10.16
CA GLU A 159 -8.88 -14.70 -10.05
C GLU A 159 -8.64 -13.98 -8.71
N ASN A 160 -9.60 -13.17 -8.27
CA ASN A 160 -9.49 -12.41 -7.01
C ASN A 160 -9.66 -13.31 -5.78
N VAL A 161 -10.46 -14.36 -5.87
CA VAL A 161 -10.62 -15.38 -4.82
C VAL A 161 -9.30 -16.13 -4.60
N ASP A 162 -8.60 -16.51 -5.68
CA ASP A 162 -7.29 -17.16 -5.59
C ASP A 162 -6.25 -16.23 -4.96
N LEU A 163 -6.20 -14.96 -5.39
CA LEU A 163 -5.33 -13.94 -4.78
C LEU A 163 -5.60 -13.76 -3.28
N LEU A 164 -6.88 -13.68 -2.88
CA LEU A 164 -7.27 -13.55 -1.48
C LEU A 164 -6.88 -14.77 -0.65
N LYS A 165 -7.12 -15.97 -1.19
CA LYS A 165 -6.71 -17.22 -0.55
C LYS A 165 -5.20 -17.23 -0.35
N ARG A 166 -4.43 -16.91 -1.40
CA ARG A 166 -2.96 -16.87 -1.33
C ARG A 166 -2.48 -15.82 -0.33
N PHE A 167 -3.11 -14.66 -0.27
CA PHE A 167 -2.81 -13.62 0.72
C PHE A 167 -3.00 -14.15 2.15
N ASN A 168 -4.14 -14.80 2.42
CA ASN A 168 -4.45 -15.37 3.74
C ASN A 168 -3.47 -16.49 4.14
N ASP A 169 -3.09 -17.34 3.18
CA ASP A 169 -2.14 -18.44 3.44
C ASP A 169 -0.75 -17.89 3.75
N LEU A 170 -0.27 -16.91 2.97
CA LEU A 170 1.01 -16.24 3.20
C LEU A 170 1.04 -15.46 4.52
N GLU A 171 -0.07 -14.81 4.89
CA GLU A 171 -0.20 -14.13 6.17
C GLU A 171 -0.03 -15.10 7.35
N LYS A 172 -0.62 -16.30 7.27
CA LYS A 172 -0.44 -17.35 8.28
C LYS A 172 0.99 -17.89 8.31
N GLU A 173 1.54 -18.25 7.14
CA GLU A 173 2.92 -18.76 7.02
C GLU A 173 3.93 -17.76 7.57
N LEU A 174 3.79 -16.47 7.25
CA LEU A 174 4.67 -15.43 7.74
C LEU A 174 4.56 -15.25 9.25
N ASN A 175 3.35 -15.29 9.81
CA ASN A 175 3.15 -15.21 11.26
C ASN A 175 3.78 -16.39 12.01
N ILE A 176 3.69 -17.61 11.46
CA ILE A 176 4.37 -18.79 12.01
C ILE A 176 5.88 -18.57 12.02
N LEU A 177 6.47 -18.20 10.87
CA LEU A 177 7.90 -17.93 10.78
C LEU A 177 8.34 -16.83 11.75
N LEU A 178 7.60 -15.72 11.84
CA LEU A 178 7.90 -14.62 12.76
C LEU A 178 7.86 -15.07 14.23
N SER A 179 6.95 -15.98 14.59
CA SER A 179 6.90 -16.56 15.93
C SER A 179 8.08 -17.49 16.22
N GLU A 180 8.46 -18.34 15.26
CA GLU A 180 9.62 -19.23 15.37
C GLU A 180 10.92 -18.43 15.51
N GLY A 181 11.09 -17.41 14.67
CA GLY A 181 12.28 -16.55 14.67
C GLY A 181 12.49 -15.77 15.95
N LYS A 182 11.42 -15.44 16.70
CA LYS A 182 11.51 -14.75 17.98
C LYS A 182 12.27 -15.56 19.04
N SER A 183 12.24 -16.88 18.94
CA SER A 183 12.92 -17.79 19.86
C SER A 183 14.38 -18.07 19.50
N LEU A 184 14.84 -17.63 18.33
CA LEU A 184 16.17 -17.92 17.81
C LEU A 184 17.20 -16.89 18.27
N THR A 185 18.41 -17.39 18.53
CA THR A 185 19.58 -16.53 18.73
C THR A 185 20.44 -16.53 17.46
N PRO A 186 21.33 -15.53 17.26
CA PRO A 186 22.24 -15.50 16.11
C PRO A 186 23.15 -16.74 15.99
N SER A 187 23.33 -17.48 17.08
CA SER A 187 24.14 -18.70 17.14
C SER A 187 23.35 -19.97 16.79
N SER A 188 22.02 -19.87 16.59
CA SER A 188 21.17 -21.01 16.26
C SER A 188 21.45 -21.48 14.82
N PRO A 189 21.73 -22.80 14.58
CA PRO A 189 22.06 -23.32 13.26
C PRO A 189 21.01 -23.05 12.18
N CYS A 190 19.73 -23.00 12.56
CA CYS A 190 18.60 -22.80 11.66
C CYS A 190 18.24 -21.30 11.44
N ALA A 191 18.91 -20.36 12.13
CA ALA A 191 18.57 -18.93 12.06
C ALA A 191 18.66 -18.34 10.65
N ASN A 192 19.67 -18.75 9.88
CA ASN A 192 19.87 -18.30 8.50
C ASN A 192 18.77 -18.80 7.56
N GLU A 193 18.32 -20.04 7.74
CA GLU A 193 17.28 -20.66 6.93
C GLU A 193 15.92 -20.01 7.18
N ILE A 194 15.55 -19.84 8.45
CA ILE A 194 14.29 -19.19 8.83
C ILE A 194 14.25 -17.74 8.32
N THR A 195 15.34 -17.00 8.45
CA THR A 195 15.44 -15.62 7.92
C THR A 195 15.28 -15.57 6.41
N LYS A 196 15.90 -16.51 5.68
CA LYS A 196 15.76 -16.61 4.22
C LYS A 196 14.31 -16.92 3.82
N ASN A 197 13.67 -17.86 4.53
CA ASN A 197 12.28 -18.23 4.29
C ASN A 197 11.34 -17.04 4.54
N MET A 198 11.55 -16.28 5.61
CA MET A 198 10.79 -15.05 5.87
C MET A 198 10.92 -14.04 4.73
N ALA A 199 12.13 -13.79 4.24
CA ALA A 199 12.36 -12.86 3.14
C ALA A 199 11.63 -13.28 1.85
N VAL A 200 11.63 -14.59 1.55
CA VAL A 200 10.88 -15.14 0.42
C VAL A 200 9.37 -14.93 0.60
N LYS A 201 8.82 -15.28 1.76
CA LYS A 201 7.38 -15.10 2.05
C LYS A 201 6.95 -13.64 2.06
N TRP A 202 7.79 -12.76 2.59
CA TRP A 202 7.57 -11.32 2.56
C TRP A 202 7.51 -10.76 1.13
N LYS A 203 8.40 -11.24 0.25
CA LYS A 203 8.35 -10.87 -1.17
C LYS A 203 7.07 -11.35 -1.84
N GLU A 204 6.67 -12.60 -1.56
CA GLU A 204 5.43 -13.16 -2.12
C GLU A 204 4.18 -12.41 -1.67
N ILE A 205 4.04 -12.12 -0.37
CA ILE A 205 2.83 -11.44 0.14
C ILE A 205 2.73 -10.02 -0.42
N LYS A 206 3.85 -9.30 -0.57
CA LYS A 206 3.87 -7.99 -1.23
C LYS A 206 3.42 -8.07 -2.69
N ASN A 207 3.87 -9.08 -3.44
CA ASN A 207 3.44 -9.24 -4.83
C ASN A 207 1.94 -9.50 -4.94
N VAL A 208 1.40 -10.38 -4.09
CA VAL A 208 -0.04 -10.66 -4.03
C VAL A 208 -0.81 -9.40 -3.62
N TYR A 209 -0.34 -8.68 -2.61
CA TYR A 209 -0.88 -7.39 -2.19
C TYR A 209 -0.92 -6.40 -3.35
N THR A 210 0.19 -6.17 -4.06
CA THR A 210 0.23 -5.26 -5.22
C THR A 210 -0.79 -5.66 -6.29
N ASN A 211 -0.95 -6.95 -6.57
CA ASN A 211 -1.91 -7.42 -7.57
C ASN A 211 -3.36 -7.18 -7.15
N ILE A 212 -3.71 -7.43 -5.89
CA ILE A 212 -5.00 -7.05 -5.33
C ILE A 212 -5.20 -5.53 -5.46
N ARG A 213 -4.22 -4.73 -5.02
CA ARG A 213 -4.32 -3.27 -5.08
C ARG A 213 -4.47 -2.74 -6.50
N LYS A 214 -3.90 -3.41 -7.51
CA LYS A 214 -4.07 -3.09 -8.94
C LYS A 214 -5.50 -3.34 -9.43
N SER A 215 -6.14 -4.45 -9.05
CA SER A 215 -7.53 -4.69 -9.44
C SER A 215 -8.51 -3.72 -8.75
N MET A 216 -8.10 -3.16 -7.62
CA MET A 216 -8.82 -2.09 -6.91
C MET A 216 -8.65 -0.69 -7.54
N LEU A 217 -7.81 -0.49 -8.56
CA LEU A 217 -7.68 0.83 -9.20
C LEU A 217 -9.02 1.24 -9.82
N LEU A 218 -9.41 2.49 -9.63
CA LEU A 218 -10.59 3.04 -10.31
C LEU A 218 -10.26 3.23 -11.80
N ASP A 219 -11.23 2.95 -12.65
CA ASP A 219 -11.11 3.11 -14.11
C ASP A 219 -11.31 4.56 -14.56
#